data_AF-A0A352KGE4-F1
#
_entry.id   AF-A0A352KGE4-F1
#
_cell.length_a   1.000
_cell.length_b   1.000
_cell.length_c   1.000
_cell.angle_alpha   90.00
_cell.angle_beta   90.00
_cell.angle_gamma   90.00
#
_symmetry.space_group_name_H-M   'P 1'
#
loop_
_entity.id
_entity.type
_entity.pdbx_description
1 polymer ?
#
loop_
_entity_poly.entity_id
_entity_poly.type
_entity_poly.pdbx_seq_one_letter_code
_entity_poly.pdbx_strand_id
1 'polypeptide(L)'
;NFLELIGLREEASSVSVTYDVKTIIADKNMVEFEHDLSGTLPPYNIVRALDTNYGNRYLILRTRDGLESDAIVTTRNAGFVADGYAMYELKVAGTKRWIKKWRLNPFRFFAEVFEPGNDPVPDTTTRAGRRIFYSHIDGDGLANISWIERYKETPTLSSKVVLDEILKKFPDMPVTVAPIAADIDLNWHGSAKTREVVRETFALPNVEVGSHTFSHPFDWGFFANDNHRDLETFFFQEYPAAEKLFAKYPELKRQKKLDKDKKERLIKDRYERPRAYALEPFSVELEVIEANRVIEELAPEHKRVEVIQWSGNTQPFEAVLKSTREAGLTNINGGDTRFDPEFASFAWVAPVGLRVGDEIQIYSSNSNENTYTEDWTDRFFGFRFLENTARNTNSPIRLKPLNIYYHYYSGEREAALNALYLNYQHAQKLPLLRMHTSEYARIGEGFFTTKVIRLEKDKWRIEDRGALNTFRFDRALYRAVDFSRSSGVIGQSWLHGSLYVSIDPSAIEPVIALTTRSQTDRPNADSAPYLLGAQWDILKKRQVKADSFTFSAKGFGKGDMRWLVPNPGTYQIAVTDRGDTIVERQVKVDDSGILAFSAADEPVGPWSERQVHILVSKVNES
;
A
#
# COMPACT_ATOMS: atom_id res chain seq x y z
N ASN A 1 -27.78 23.58 -14.38
CA ASN A 1 -26.30 23.51 -14.40
C ASN A 1 -25.84 22.81 -13.10
N PHE A 2 -24.84 21.93 -13.09
CA PHE A 2 -24.37 21.27 -11.83
C PHE A 2 -23.93 22.28 -10.78
N LEU A 3 -23.28 23.37 -11.21
CA LEU A 3 -22.82 24.43 -10.30
C LEU A 3 -23.99 25.11 -9.58
N GLU A 4 -25.12 25.34 -10.26
CA GLU A 4 -26.31 25.95 -9.64
C GLU A 4 -26.91 25.08 -8.54
N LEU A 5 -26.84 23.75 -8.70
CA LEU A 5 -27.31 22.79 -7.68
C LEU A 5 -26.51 22.88 -6.38
N ILE A 6 -25.24 23.28 -6.47
CA ILE A 6 -24.36 23.46 -5.32
C ILE A 6 -24.24 24.92 -4.88
N GLY A 7 -25.09 25.81 -5.38
CA GLY A 7 -25.16 27.22 -4.99
C GLY A 7 -24.15 28.13 -5.69
N LEU A 8 -23.62 27.71 -6.84
CA LEU A 8 -22.65 28.47 -7.64
C LEU A 8 -23.22 28.80 -9.02
N ARG A 9 -22.79 29.91 -9.60
CA ARG A 9 -23.11 30.27 -10.99
C ARG A 9 -21.83 30.55 -11.76
N GLU A 10 -21.66 29.83 -12.85
CA GLU A 10 -20.65 30.15 -13.85
C GLU A 10 -21.22 31.19 -14.81
N GLU A 11 -20.50 32.29 -14.98
CA GLU A 11 -20.82 33.35 -15.93
C GLU A 11 -20.23 32.98 -17.30
N ALA A 12 -20.78 33.54 -18.38
CA ALA A 12 -20.28 33.28 -19.74
C ALA A 12 -18.84 33.81 -20.00
N SER A 13 -18.28 34.58 -19.06
CA SER A 13 -16.95 35.19 -19.18
C SER A 13 -15.88 34.32 -18.53
N SER A 14 -14.68 34.34 -19.10
CA SER A 14 -13.49 33.68 -18.54
C SER A 14 -12.28 34.61 -18.60
N VAL A 15 -11.29 34.32 -17.75
CA VAL A 15 -10.02 35.04 -17.66
C VAL A 15 -8.93 34.13 -18.20
N SER A 16 -8.44 34.44 -19.41
CA SER A 16 -7.36 33.68 -20.06
C SER A 16 -5.96 34.22 -19.76
N VAL A 17 -5.87 35.49 -19.36
CA VAL A 17 -4.62 36.19 -19.06
C VAL A 17 -4.71 36.78 -17.66
N THR A 18 -3.73 36.47 -16.80
CA THR A 18 -3.84 36.68 -15.35
C THR A 18 -2.76 37.59 -14.74
N TYR A 19 -1.97 38.29 -15.56
CA TYR A 19 -0.86 39.14 -15.06
C TYR A 19 -1.33 40.32 -14.18
N ASP A 20 -2.59 40.72 -14.31
CA ASP A 20 -3.22 41.82 -13.57
C ASP A 20 -4.29 41.35 -12.57
N VAL A 21 -4.43 40.03 -12.40
CA VAL A 21 -5.35 39.44 -11.42
C VAL A 21 -4.77 39.57 -10.02
N LYS A 22 -5.60 39.99 -9.06
CA LYS A 22 -5.25 40.07 -7.64
C LYS A 22 -6.07 39.09 -6.82
N THR A 23 -5.47 38.55 -5.77
CA THR A 23 -6.18 37.83 -4.72
C THR A 23 -6.82 38.84 -3.76
N ILE A 24 -8.15 38.84 -3.69
CA ILE A 24 -8.93 39.68 -2.76
C ILE A 24 -9.08 38.98 -1.41
N ILE A 25 -9.35 37.67 -1.46
CA ILE A 25 -9.34 36.77 -0.30
C ILE A 25 -8.44 35.59 -0.64
N ALA A 26 -7.61 35.18 0.32
CA ALA A 26 -6.83 33.96 0.28
C ALA A 26 -6.64 33.46 1.72
N ASP A 27 -7.51 32.55 2.18
CA ASP A 27 -7.38 31.92 3.50
C ASP A 27 -6.16 31.00 3.51
N LYS A 28 -5.07 31.44 4.16
CA LYS A 28 -3.79 30.72 4.22
C LYS A 28 -3.85 29.35 4.89
N ASN A 29 -4.94 29.02 5.61
CA ASN A 29 -5.13 27.68 6.16
C ASN A 29 -5.84 26.74 5.15
N MET A 30 -6.43 27.28 4.07
CA MET A 30 -7.07 26.52 2.98
C MET A 30 -6.26 26.55 1.68
N VAL A 31 -5.61 27.67 1.37
CA VAL A 31 -4.79 27.85 0.17
C VAL A 31 -3.33 28.08 0.54
N GLU A 32 -2.45 27.98 -0.45
CA GLU A 32 -1.00 28.07 -0.29
C GLU A 32 -0.40 27.00 0.62
N PHE A 33 -0.96 25.78 0.58
CA PHE A 33 -0.61 24.69 1.49
C PHE A 33 0.85 24.22 1.35
N GLU A 34 1.29 23.87 0.15
CA GLU A 34 2.69 23.48 -0.15
C GLU A 34 3.35 24.41 -1.19
N HIS A 35 2.54 25.16 -1.93
CA HIS A 35 2.98 26.13 -2.93
C HIS A 35 2.11 27.38 -2.87
N ASP A 36 2.74 28.56 -2.81
CA ASP A 36 2.04 29.84 -2.78
C ASP A 36 1.30 30.17 -4.10
N LEU A 37 0.47 31.22 -4.09
CA LEU A 37 -0.20 31.72 -5.28
C LEU A 37 0.66 32.76 -6.02
N SER A 38 2.00 32.64 -5.97
CA SER A 38 2.90 33.58 -6.66
C SER A 38 3.01 33.29 -8.16
N GLY A 39 3.43 34.32 -8.91
CA GLY A 39 3.61 34.26 -10.36
C GLY A 39 2.30 34.36 -11.15
N THR A 40 2.33 33.88 -12.40
CA THR A 40 1.16 33.87 -13.28
C THR A 40 0.15 32.83 -12.81
N LEU A 41 -1.06 33.27 -12.47
CA LEU A 41 -2.13 32.38 -12.06
C LEU A 41 -2.70 31.61 -13.26
N PRO A 42 -3.23 30.39 -13.09
CA PRO A 42 -3.92 29.66 -14.16
C PRO A 42 -5.14 30.43 -14.67
N PRO A 43 -5.50 30.29 -15.96
CA PRO A 43 -6.76 30.81 -16.47
C PRO A 43 -7.95 30.17 -15.77
N TYR A 44 -9.06 30.88 -15.67
CA TYR A 44 -10.25 30.41 -14.96
C TYR A 44 -11.54 30.97 -15.54
N ASN A 45 -12.63 30.22 -15.40
CA ASN A 45 -13.97 30.73 -15.67
C ASN A 45 -14.46 31.57 -14.49
N ILE A 46 -15.28 32.59 -14.77
CA ILE A 46 -15.86 33.40 -13.71
C ILE A 46 -16.97 32.60 -13.03
N VAL A 47 -16.78 32.27 -11.76
CA VAL A 47 -17.76 31.57 -10.93
C VAL A 47 -18.11 32.45 -9.74
N ARG A 48 -19.39 32.49 -9.35
CA ARG A 48 -19.86 33.26 -8.20
C ARG A 48 -20.74 32.42 -7.30
N ALA A 49 -20.54 32.54 -5.99
CA ALA A 49 -21.50 32.03 -5.01
C ALA A 49 -22.82 32.80 -5.12
N LEU A 50 -23.93 32.08 -5.29
CA LEU A 50 -25.27 32.65 -5.40
C LEU A 50 -25.79 33.17 -4.05
N ASP A 51 -25.39 32.53 -2.95
CA ASP A 51 -25.70 32.97 -1.59
C ASP A 51 -24.44 32.92 -0.72
N THR A 52 -23.94 34.10 -0.36
CA THR A 52 -22.74 34.24 0.48
C THR A 52 -22.99 33.92 1.95
N ASN A 53 -24.23 33.70 2.38
CA ASN A 53 -24.54 33.31 3.76
C ASN A 53 -24.33 31.81 4.01
N TYR A 54 -24.25 30.99 2.96
CA TYR A 54 -24.17 29.53 3.07
C TYR A 54 -22.93 28.90 2.41
N GLY A 55 -22.02 29.72 1.89
CA GLY A 55 -20.77 29.25 1.29
C GLY A 55 -19.54 29.95 1.86
N ASN A 56 -18.55 29.19 2.30
CA ASN A 56 -17.26 29.73 2.72
C ASN A 56 -16.39 29.97 1.47
N ARG A 57 -16.00 31.22 1.25
CA ARG A 57 -15.22 31.66 0.10
C ARG A 57 -13.75 31.77 0.52
N TYR A 58 -12.91 30.86 0.03
CA TYR A 58 -11.52 30.73 0.46
C TYR A 58 -10.53 31.43 -0.46
N LEU A 59 -10.87 31.56 -1.74
CA LEU A 59 -10.07 32.27 -2.73
C LEU A 59 -10.98 33.09 -3.63
N ILE A 60 -10.82 34.41 -3.58
CA ILE A 60 -11.48 35.35 -4.50
C ILE A 60 -10.41 36.01 -5.34
N LEU A 61 -10.59 35.96 -6.65
CA LEU A 61 -9.75 36.60 -7.64
C LEU A 61 -10.48 37.79 -8.23
N ARG A 62 -9.76 38.89 -8.49
CA ARG A 62 -10.30 40.07 -9.16
C ARG A 62 -9.35 40.56 -10.25
N THR A 63 -9.86 40.73 -11.46
CA THR A 63 -9.16 41.37 -12.58
C THR A 63 -9.07 42.89 -12.39
N ARG A 64 -8.25 43.57 -13.21
CA ARG A 64 -8.10 45.04 -13.14
C ARG A 64 -9.38 45.81 -13.47
N ASP A 65 -10.20 45.29 -14.38
CA ASP A 65 -11.51 45.84 -14.75
C ASP A 65 -12.62 45.51 -13.74
N GLY A 66 -12.28 44.79 -12.66
CA GLY A 66 -13.14 44.59 -11.49
C GLY A 66 -14.00 43.33 -11.52
N LEU A 67 -13.77 42.41 -12.47
CA LEU A 67 -14.47 41.13 -12.50
C LEU A 67 -13.95 40.24 -11.37
N GLU A 68 -14.86 39.85 -10.47
CA GLU A 68 -14.57 38.90 -9.40
C GLU A 68 -15.01 37.48 -9.74
N SER A 69 -14.18 36.52 -9.33
CA SER A 69 -14.47 35.08 -9.37
C SER A 69 -14.11 34.41 -8.05
N ASP A 70 -14.99 33.52 -7.61
CA ASP A 70 -14.82 32.60 -6.51
C ASP A 70 -14.09 31.35 -6.99
N ALA A 71 -12.77 31.33 -6.82
CA ALA A 71 -11.93 30.24 -7.32
C ALA A 71 -11.91 29.02 -6.38
N ILE A 72 -12.15 29.21 -5.08
CA ILE A 72 -12.26 28.11 -4.10
C ILE A 72 -13.38 28.42 -3.13
N VAL A 73 -14.38 27.54 -3.10
CA VAL A 73 -15.59 27.66 -2.28
C VAL A 73 -15.96 26.31 -1.70
N THR A 74 -16.44 26.29 -0.46
CA THR A 74 -17.25 25.19 0.06
C THR A 74 -18.67 25.70 0.30
N THR A 75 -19.64 24.84 0.06
CA THR A 75 -21.04 25.05 0.47
C THR A 75 -21.43 23.90 1.39
N ARG A 76 -22.68 23.87 1.86
CA ARG A 76 -23.14 22.90 2.88
C ARG A 76 -22.83 21.43 2.56
N ASN A 77 -22.78 21.04 1.29
CA ASN A 77 -22.62 19.65 0.86
C ASN A 77 -21.73 19.49 -0.38
N ALA A 78 -20.96 20.52 -0.73
CA ALA A 78 -20.13 20.50 -1.92
C ALA A 78 -18.90 21.39 -1.76
N GLY A 79 -17.89 21.13 -2.56
CA GLY A 79 -16.73 22.00 -2.71
C GLY A 79 -16.46 22.24 -4.18
N PHE A 80 -16.02 23.45 -4.51
CA PHE A 80 -15.59 23.85 -5.83
C PHE A 80 -14.17 24.42 -5.76
N VAL A 81 -13.34 23.99 -6.71
CA VAL A 81 -11.99 24.48 -6.92
C VAL A 81 -11.82 24.70 -8.41
N ALA A 82 -11.47 25.92 -8.82
CA ALA A 82 -11.19 26.24 -10.20
C ALA A 82 -9.97 25.44 -10.71
N ASP A 83 -9.96 25.13 -12.01
CA ASP A 83 -8.89 24.35 -12.61
C ASP A 83 -7.52 25.03 -12.43
N GLY A 84 -6.49 24.23 -12.11
CA GLY A 84 -5.15 24.72 -11.78
C GLY A 84 -4.99 25.38 -10.38
N TYR A 85 -6.06 25.53 -9.59
CA TYR A 85 -5.98 26.09 -8.23
C TYR A 85 -5.89 25.03 -7.13
N ALA A 86 -6.17 23.76 -7.44
CA ALA A 86 -5.93 22.64 -6.52
C ALA A 86 -4.44 22.33 -6.35
N MET A 87 -3.72 22.24 -7.48
CA MET A 87 -2.31 21.85 -7.52
C MET A 87 -1.50 22.77 -8.43
N TYR A 88 -0.24 22.97 -8.07
CA TYR A 88 0.79 23.50 -8.94
C TYR A 88 1.54 22.36 -9.62
N GLU A 89 1.66 22.42 -10.93
CA GLU A 89 2.42 21.45 -11.73
C GLU A 89 3.43 22.16 -12.64
N LEU A 90 4.68 21.70 -12.63
CA LEU A 90 5.74 22.20 -13.51
C LEU A 90 6.56 21.05 -14.06
N LYS A 91 6.67 20.95 -15.39
CA LYS A 91 7.61 20.04 -16.04
C LYS A 91 9.02 20.63 -15.98
N VAL A 92 9.96 19.91 -15.39
CA VAL A 92 11.36 20.34 -15.31
C VAL A 92 12.00 20.26 -16.69
N ALA A 93 12.48 21.39 -17.19
CA ALA A 93 13.06 21.52 -18.53
C ALA A 93 14.19 20.50 -18.76
N GLY A 94 14.19 19.87 -19.93
CA GLY A 94 15.19 18.86 -20.30
C GLY A 94 15.05 17.51 -19.60
N THR A 95 14.01 17.30 -18.78
CA THR A 95 13.78 16.03 -18.08
C THR A 95 12.35 15.51 -18.29
N LYS A 96 12.10 14.27 -17.88
CA LYS A 96 10.73 13.72 -17.77
C LYS A 96 10.02 14.12 -16.48
N ARG A 97 10.71 14.78 -15.56
CA ARG A 97 10.24 14.97 -14.19
C ARG A 97 9.23 16.11 -14.10
N TRP A 98 8.25 15.91 -13.23
CA TRP A 98 7.29 16.93 -12.85
C TRP A 98 7.54 17.34 -11.40
N ILE A 99 7.30 18.61 -11.10
CA ILE A 99 7.12 19.11 -9.74
C ILE A 99 5.63 19.24 -9.55
N LYS A 100 5.08 18.54 -8.56
CA LYS A 100 3.68 18.64 -8.16
C LYS A 100 3.59 19.08 -6.71
N LYS A 101 2.80 20.10 -6.42
CA LYS A 101 2.56 20.60 -5.07
C LYS A 101 1.11 21.00 -4.88
N TRP A 102 0.58 20.77 -3.70
CA TRP A 102 -0.76 21.24 -3.35
C TRP A 102 -0.78 22.76 -3.14
N ARG A 103 -1.67 23.44 -3.85
CA ARG A 103 -2.05 24.83 -3.56
C ARG A 103 -3.18 24.84 -2.54
N LEU A 104 -4.18 23.99 -2.75
CA LEU A 104 -5.26 23.72 -1.80
C LEU A 104 -4.76 22.83 -0.66
N ASN A 105 -5.18 23.06 0.57
CA ASN A 105 -5.02 22.11 1.68
C ASN A 105 -6.05 20.98 1.53
N PRO A 106 -5.67 19.79 1.05
CA PRO A 106 -6.64 18.74 0.76
C PRO A 106 -7.28 18.20 2.05
N PHE A 107 -6.53 18.17 3.16
CA PHE A 107 -7.02 17.69 4.44
C PHE A 107 -8.13 18.58 4.99
N ARG A 108 -7.94 19.91 4.95
CA ARG A 108 -8.96 20.85 5.40
C ARG A 108 -10.16 20.86 4.46
N PHE A 109 -9.93 20.92 3.15
CA PHE A 109 -11.00 20.99 2.16
C PHE A 109 -11.95 19.80 2.26
N PHE A 110 -11.42 18.57 2.25
CA PHE A 110 -12.26 17.39 2.35
C PHE A 110 -12.89 17.19 3.73
N ALA A 111 -12.21 17.59 4.82
CA ALA A 111 -12.81 17.56 6.16
C ALA A 111 -14.00 18.52 6.29
N GLU A 112 -14.01 19.61 5.53
CA GLU A 112 -15.12 20.56 5.50
C GLU A 112 -16.24 20.13 4.56
N VAL A 113 -15.90 19.64 3.36
CA VAL A 113 -16.91 19.22 2.36
C VAL A 113 -17.67 17.97 2.80
N PHE A 114 -16.97 16.98 3.35
CA PHE A 114 -17.59 15.71 3.74
C PHE A 114 -18.04 15.69 5.20
N GLU A 115 -17.65 16.68 6.02
CA GLU A 115 -17.89 16.76 7.47
C GLU A 115 -17.85 15.39 8.17
N PRO A 116 -16.71 14.64 8.15
CA PRO A 116 -16.66 13.33 8.78
C PRO A 116 -16.91 13.41 10.31
N GLY A 117 -16.90 14.62 10.89
CA GLY A 117 -17.20 14.85 12.29
C GLY A 117 -16.27 14.05 13.19
N ASN A 118 -16.86 13.17 14.00
CA ASN A 118 -16.16 12.22 14.86
C ASN A 118 -16.32 10.77 14.37
N ASP A 119 -16.70 10.55 13.11
CA ASP A 119 -16.86 9.20 12.58
C ASP A 119 -15.52 8.48 12.43
N PRO A 120 -15.51 7.14 12.57
CA PRO A 120 -14.31 6.35 12.32
C PRO A 120 -13.95 6.34 10.84
N VAL A 121 -12.66 6.46 10.57
CA VAL A 121 -12.06 6.31 9.24
C VAL A 121 -11.42 4.91 9.15
N PRO A 122 -11.78 4.08 8.16
CA PRO A 122 -11.09 2.82 7.91
C PRO A 122 -9.58 3.07 7.69
N ASP A 123 -8.72 2.39 8.44
CA ASP A 123 -7.27 2.60 8.37
C ASP A 123 -6.55 1.38 7.80
N THR A 124 -5.79 1.60 6.72
CA THR A 124 -4.99 0.59 6.03
C THR A 124 -3.50 0.68 6.39
N THR A 125 -3.12 1.56 7.31
CA THR A 125 -1.71 1.88 7.63
C THR A 125 -1.23 1.19 8.90
N THR A 126 -2.17 0.77 9.73
CA THR A 126 -1.96 0.32 11.10
C THR A 126 -2.69 -0.98 11.34
N ARG A 127 -2.03 -1.91 12.03
CA ARG A 127 -2.61 -3.16 12.51
C ARG A 127 -2.13 -3.38 13.94
N ALA A 128 -3.04 -3.78 14.83
CA ALA A 128 -2.72 -4.08 16.22
C ALA A 128 -1.88 -2.96 16.89
N GLY A 129 -2.24 -1.69 16.65
CA GLY A 129 -1.55 -0.51 17.19
C GLY A 129 -0.18 -0.16 16.60
N ARG A 130 0.35 -0.94 15.64
CA ARG A 130 1.65 -0.67 14.98
C ARG A 130 1.49 -0.37 13.49
N ARG A 131 2.46 0.38 12.92
CA ARG A 131 2.51 0.61 11.48
C ARG A 131 2.73 -0.73 10.77
N ILE A 132 2.00 -0.98 9.70
CA ILE A 132 2.14 -2.17 8.86
C ILE A 132 3.45 -2.12 8.09
N PHE A 133 4.10 -3.27 7.97
CA PHE A 133 5.22 -3.57 7.09
C PHE A 133 4.91 -4.77 6.20
N TYR A 134 5.26 -4.67 4.93
CA TYR A 134 5.32 -5.80 4.01
C TYR A 134 6.36 -5.53 2.90
N SER A 135 6.86 -6.57 2.26
CA SER A 135 7.79 -6.43 1.14
C SER A 135 7.53 -7.43 0.03
N HIS A 136 7.86 -7.06 -1.20
CA HIS A 136 7.69 -7.94 -2.35
C HIS A 136 8.73 -7.70 -3.45
N ILE A 137 8.91 -8.76 -4.26
CA ILE A 137 9.84 -8.82 -5.39
C ILE A 137 9.05 -9.12 -6.66
N ASP A 138 9.12 -8.20 -7.62
CA ASP A 138 8.68 -8.43 -8.99
C ASP A 138 9.70 -9.28 -9.76
N GLY A 139 9.22 -10.03 -10.74
CA GLY A 139 10.00 -11.08 -11.42
C GLY A 139 11.13 -10.57 -12.32
N ASP A 140 11.20 -9.27 -12.61
CA ASP A 140 12.19 -8.71 -13.52
C ASP A 140 13.63 -8.94 -13.07
N GLY A 141 14.48 -9.34 -14.01
CA GLY A 141 15.90 -9.57 -13.77
C GLY A 141 16.21 -10.88 -13.05
N LEU A 142 15.25 -11.81 -12.92
CA LEU A 142 15.45 -13.11 -12.28
C LEU A 142 16.67 -13.86 -12.86
N ALA A 143 16.82 -13.84 -14.18
CA ALA A 143 17.91 -14.49 -14.90
C ALA A 143 19.12 -13.59 -15.19
N ASN A 144 19.12 -12.32 -14.75
CA ASN A 144 20.25 -11.42 -14.97
C ASN A 144 21.50 -11.95 -14.27
N ILE A 145 22.67 -11.80 -14.89
CA ILE A 145 23.95 -12.10 -14.25
C ILE A 145 24.38 -10.91 -13.41
N SER A 146 24.80 -11.16 -12.17
CA SER A 146 25.32 -10.13 -11.30
C SER A 146 26.69 -9.63 -11.77
N TRP A 147 26.87 -8.30 -11.80
CA TRP A 147 28.14 -7.63 -12.09
C TRP A 147 28.92 -7.25 -10.83
N ILE A 148 28.46 -7.71 -9.67
CA ILE A 148 29.15 -7.50 -8.39
C ILE A 148 30.49 -8.26 -8.43
N GLU A 149 31.59 -7.55 -8.13
CA GLU A 149 32.95 -8.07 -8.32
C GLU A 149 33.19 -9.40 -7.57
N ARG A 150 32.62 -9.58 -6.36
CA ARG A 150 32.76 -10.84 -5.59
C ARG A 150 32.06 -12.06 -6.21
N TYR A 151 31.17 -11.87 -7.19
CA TYR A 151 30.52 -12.96 -7.94
C TYR A 151 31.06 -13.11 -9.37
N LYS A 152 32.11 -12.36 -9.74
CA LYS A 152 32.62 -12.31 -11.11
C LYS A 152 33.27 -13.62 -11.57
N GLU A 153 33.93 -14.33 -10.67
CA GLU A 153 34.58 -15.62 -10.99
C GLU A 153 33.56 -16.75 -11.19
N THR A 154 32.39 -16.66 -10.56
CA THR A 154 31.30 -17.65 -10.69
C THR A 154 30.03 -16.92 -11.12
N PRO A 155 29.68 -16.88 -12.42
CA PRO A 155 28.52 -16.16 -12.92
C PRO A 155 27.25 -16.49 -12.12
N THR A 156 26.86 -15.56 -11.24
CA THR A 156 25.77 -15.74 -10.27
C THR A 156 24.55 -14.98 -10.75
N LEU A 157 23.37 -15.60 -10.67
CA LEU A 157 22.12 -14.92 -11.01
C LEU A 157 21.81 -13.84 -9.96
N SER A 158 21.25 -12.71 -10.39
CA SER A 158 20.82 -11.64 -9.49
C SER A 158 19.78 -12.15 -8.48
N SER A 159 18.91 -13.08 -8.90
CA SER A 159 18.00 -13.81 -8.01
C SER A 159 18.70 -14.62 -6.92
N LYS A 160 19.83 -15.27 -7.25
CA LYS A 160 20.64 -16.01 -6.26
C LYS A 160 21.32 -15.06 -5.28
N VAL A 161 21.81 -13.91 -5.77
CA VAL A 161 22.36 -12.85 -4.90
C VAL A 161 21.29 -12.35 -3.94
N VAL A 162 20.09 -12.00 -4.41
CA VAL A 162 18.99 -11.54 -3.55
C VAL A 162 18.59 -12.61 -2.52
N LEU A 163 18.53 -13.87 -2.93
CA LEU A 163 18.26 -14.99 -2.03
C LEU A 163 19.28 -15.07 -0.89
N ASP A 164 20.58 -15.04 -1.21
CA ASP A 164 21.65 -15.24 -0.23
C ASP A 164 21.95 -14.00 0.62
N GLU A 165 21.83 -12.80 0.04
CA GLU A 165 22.23 -11.55 0.68
C GLU A 165 21.08 -10.81 1.36
N ILE A 166 19.83 -11.12 1.00
CA ILE A 166 18.63 -10.48 1.58
C ILE A 166 17.74 -11.51 2.24
N LEU A 167 17.14 -12.43 1.46
CA LEU A 167 16.07 -13.30 1.98
C LEU A 167 16.53 -14.19 3.13
N LYS A 168 17.72 -14.78 3.03
CA LYS A 168 18.33 -15.59 4.09
C LYS A 168 18.88 -14.78 5.26
N LYS A 169 19.28 -13.52 5.03
CA LYS A 169 19.86 -12.65 6.08
C LYS A 169 18.81 -11.92 6.92
N PHE A 170 17.59 -11.81 6.42
CA PHE A 170 16.45 -11.21 7.13
C PHE A 170 15.29 -12.22 7.27
N PRO A 171 15.48 -13.36 7.96
CA PRO A 171 14.46 -14.40 8.07
C PRO A 171 13.21 -13.97 8.87
N ASP A 172 13.28 -12.87 9.62
CA ASP A 172 12.18 -12.28 10.38
C ASP A 172 11.44 -11.17 9.62
N MET A 173 11.70 -11.03 8.32
CA MET A 173 11.07 -10.05 7.43
C MET A 173 10.28 -10.79 6.33
N PRO A 174 8.95 -10.60 6.24
CA PRO A 174 8.12 -11.23 5.22
C PRO A 174 8.41 -10.68 3.83
N VAL A 175 8.58 -11.56 2.85
CA VAL A 175 8.75 -11.16 1.45
C VAL A 175 7.82 -11.99 0.58
N THR A 176 7.06 -11.34 -0.29
CA THR A 176 6.29 -12.03 -1.32
C THR A 176 7.06 -12.02 -2.62
N VAL A 177 7.33 -13.20 -3.19
CA VAL A 177 8.18 -13.35 -4.37
C VAL A 177 7.33 -13.78 -5.56
N ALA A 178 7.33 -12.97 -6.62
CA ALA A 178 6.53 -13.18 -7.80
C ALA A 178 7.42 -13.33 -9.05
N PRO A 179 7.82 -14.54 -9.45
CA PRO A 179 8.50 -14.74 -10.72
C PRO A 179 7.55 -14.55 -11.90
N ILE A 180 8.11 -14.21 -13.07
CA ILE A 180 7.41 -14.29 -14.37
C ILE A 180 7.38 -15.75 -14.77
N ALA A 181 6.21 -16.33 -15.08
CA ALA A 181 6.11 -17.77 -15.34
C ALA A 181 6.95 -18.21 -16.55
N ALA A 182 7.01 -17.39 -17.61
CA ALA A 182 7.84 -17.67 -18.78
C ALA A 182 9.35 -17.76 -18.48
N ASP A 183 9.85 -17.10 -17.42
CA ASP A 183 11.26 -17.14 -16.99
C ASP A 183 11.64 -18.41 -16.21
N ILE A 184 10.64 -19.24 -15.89
CA ILE A 184 10.82 -20.47 -15.12
C ILE A 184 10.22 -21.71 -15.80
N ASP A 185 9.37 -21.54 -16.82
CA ASP A 185 8.90 -22.62 -17.68
C ASP A 185 9.99 -23.05 -18.67
N LEU A 186 10.36 -24.34 -18.63
CA LEU A 186 11.37 -24.93 -19.52
C LEU A 186 10.94 -24.97 -21.00
N ASN A 187 9.63 -24.94 -21.27
CA ASN A 187 9.10 -24.86 -22.63
C ASN A 187 9.21 -23.42 -23.20
N TRP A 188 9.39 -22.43 -22.32
CA TRP A 188 9.54 -21.03 -22.68
C TRP A 188 10.99 -20.56 -22.56
N HIS A 189 11.27 -19.65 -21.63
CA HIS A 189 12.56 -19.00 -21.43
C HIS A 189 13.22 -19.43 -20.12
N GLY A 190 12.59 -20.32 -19.36
CA GLY A 190 13.13 -20.87 -18.14
C GLY A 190 14.31 -21.81 -18.35
N SER A 191 15.10 -21.95 -17.29
CA SER A 191 16.28 -22.83 -17.23
C SER A 191 16.27 -23.65 -15.95
N ALA A 192 17.08 -24.71 -15.90
CA ALA A 192 17.29 -25.46 -14.67
C ALA A 192 17.79 -24.55 -13.52
N LYS A 193 18.67 -23.59 -13.83
CA LYS A 193 19.25 -22.66 -12.85
C LYS A 193 18.20 -21.68 -12.30
N THR A 194 17.33 -21.12 -13.14
CA THR A 194 16.27 -20.22 -12.66
C THR A 194 15.26 -20.99 -11.79
N ARG A 195 14.87 -22.20 -12.20
CA ARG A 195 13.98 -23.07 -11.41
C ARG A 195 14.58 -23.46 -10.06
N GLU A 196 15.87 -23.79 -10.01
CA GLU A 196 16.57 -24.15 -8.77
C GLU A 196 16.52 -23.00 -7.75
N VAL A 197 16.87 -21.77 -8.17
CA VAL A 197 16.86 -20.60 -7.28
C VAL A 197 15.44 -20.29 -6.80
N VAL A 198 14.42 -20.42 -7.65
CA VAL A 198 13.02 -20.21 -7.25
C VAL A 198 12.54 -21.28 -6.27
N ARG A 199 12.87 -22.56 -6.46
CA ARG A 199 12.59 -23.62 -5.48
C ARG A 199 13.24 -23.34 -4.14
N GLU A 200 14.51 -22.96 -4.13
CA GLU A 200 15.25 -22.61 -2.91
C GLU A 200 14.61 -21.40 -2.21
N THR A 201 14.17 -20.40 -2.98
CA THR A 201 13.48 -19.21 -2.47
C THR A 201 12.13 -19.54 -1.85
N PHE A 202 11.28 -20.30 -2.55
CA PHE A 202 9.95 -20.68 -2.04
C PHE A 202 10.01 -21.63 -0.83
N ALA A 203 11.10 -22.36 -0.65
CA ALA A 203 11.32 -23.17 0.54
C ALA A 203 11.56 -22.35 1.81
N LEU A 204 11.96 -21.08 1.71
CA LEU A 204 12.17 -20.22 2.88
C LEU A 204 10.85 -19.95 3.60
N PRO A 205 10.81 -20.01 4.94
CA PRO A 205 9.58 -19.82 5.69
C PRO A 205 9.03 -18.40 5.49
N ASN A 206 9.88 -17.37 5.47
CA ASN A 206 9.51 -15.96 5.32
C ASN A 206 9.06 -15.54 3.91
N VAL A 207 9.02 -16.48 2.97
CA VAL A 207 8.61 -16.22 1.58
C VAL A 207 7.18 -16.68 1.34
N GLU A 208 6.34 -15.74 0.90
CA GLU A 208 5.03 -16.00 0.28
C GLU A 208 5.20 -16.10 -1.24
N VAL A 209 4.42 -16.99 -1.87
CA VAL A 209 4.43 -17.17 -3.33
C VAL A 209 3.46 -16.18 -3.97
N GLY A 210 3.95 -15.36 -4.89
CA GLY A 210 3.16 -14.52 -5.76
C GLY A 210 3.34 -14.88 -7.23
N SER A 211 2.59 -14.21 -8.10
CA SER A 211 2.70 -14.34 -9.56
C SER A 211 2.94 -12.98 -10.19
N HIS A 212 3.93 -12.89 -11.07
CA HIS A 212 4.18 -11.69 -11.88
C HIS A 212 3.73 -11.91 -13.32
N THR A 213 2.60 -12.60 -13.45
CA THR A 213 1.95 -13.03 -14.70
C THR A 213 2.77 -14.01 -15.52
N PHE A 214 2.24 -14.44 -16.66
CA PHE A 214 2.91 -15.43 -17.48
C PHE A 214 3.97 -14.78 -18.36
N SER A 215 3.54 -13.82 -19.16
CA SER A 215 4.31 -13.32 -20.30
C SER A 215 4.82 -11.90 -20.12
N HIS A 216 4.60 -11.33 -18.93
CA HIS A 216 4.98 -9.99 -18.50
C HIS A 216 4.45 -8.90 -19.45
N PRO A 217 3.13 -8.64 -19.45
CA PRO A 217 2.57 -7.49 -20.15
C PRO A 217 3.22 -6.17 -19.70
N PHE A 218 3.69 -5.40 -20.68
CA PHE A 218 4.21 -4.04 -20.49
C PHE A 218 3.08 -3.01 -20.54
N ASP A 219 2.14 -3.17 -21.49
CA ASP A 219 0.97 -2.30 -21.63
C ASP A 219 -0.32 -3.12 -21.56
N TRP A 220 -0.97 -3.12 -20.39
CA TRP A 220 -2.25 -3.79 -20.18
C TRP A 220 -3.40 -3.15 -20.97
N GLY A 221 -3.32 -1.85 -21.25
CA GLY A 221 -4.31 -1.13 -22.04
C GLY A 221 -4.33 -1.57 -23.50
N PHE A 222 -3.19 -2.06 -24.03
CA PHE A 222 -3.14 -2.69 -25.35
C PHE A 222 -4.05 -3.92 -25.43
N PHE A 223 -3.98 -4.78 -24.41
CA PHE A 223 -4.74 -6.04 -24.36
C PHE A 223 -6.20 -5.89 -23.93
N ALA A 224 -6.56 -4.73 -23.37
CA ALA A 224 -7.94 -4.37 -23.09
C ALA A 224 -8.77 -4.08 -24.37
N ASN A 225 -8.10 -3.86 -25.51
CA ASN A 225 -8.80 -3.60 -26.78
C ASN A 225 -9.39 -4.89 -27.37
N ASP A 226 -10.61 -4.82 -27.89
CA ASP A 226 -11.30 -5.97 -28.50
C ASP A 226 -10.53 -6.57 -29.69
N ASN A 227 -9.76 -5.75 -30.41
CA ASN A 227 -8.97 -6.16 -31.57
C ASN A 227 -7.48 -6.43 -31.24
N HIS A 228 -7.10 -6.55 -29.96
CA HIS A 228 -5.70 -6.74 -29.57
C HIS A 228 -5.04 -7.93 -30.29
N ARG A 229 -5.78 -9.01 -30.57
CA ARG A 229 -5.25 -10.18 -31.30
C ARG A 229 -4.75 -9.81 -32.70
N ASP A 230 -5.52 -9.02 -33.43
CA ASP A 230 -5.13 -8.56 -34.76
C ASP A 230 -3.99 -7.54 -34.68
N LEU A 231 -3.99 -6.69 -33.65
CA LEU A 231 -2.93 -5.71 -33.44
C LEU A 231 -1.60 -6.37 -33.04
N GLU A 232 -1.64 -7.42 -32.22
CA GLU A 232 -0.44 -8.11 -31.73
C GLU A 232 0.34 -8.78 -32.87
N THR A 233 -0.34 -9.15 -33.96
CA THR A 233 0.30 -9.73 -35.15
C THR A 233 1.38 -8.85 -35.79
N PHE A 234 1.34 -7.53 -35.55
CA PHE A 234 2.40 -6.63 -36.01
C PHE A 234 3.67 -6.69 -35.16
N PHE A 235 3.59 -7.27 -33.96
CA PHE A 235 4.66 -7.37 -32.99
C PHE A 235 5.27 -8.77 -32.90
N PHE A 236 4.63 -9.83 -33.44
CA PHE A 236 5.09 -11.20 -33.19
C PHE A 236 6.56 -11.46 -33.58
N GLN A 237 7.00 -10.87 -34.70
CA GLN A 237 8.38 -10.92 -35.18
C GLN A 237 9.41 -10.21 -34.28
N GLU A 238 8.96 -9.39 -33.32
CA GLU A 238 9.80 -8.62 -32.40
C GLU A 238 9.94 -9.29 -31.03
N TYR A 239 9.20 -10.38 -30.77
CA TYR A 239 9.35 -11.15 -29.54
C TYR A 239 10.56 -12.09 -29.60
N PRO A 240 11.15 -12.41 -28.43
CA PRO A 240 12.21 -13.40 -28.36
C PRO A 240 11.67 -14.77 -28.80
N ALA A 241 12.48 -15.54 -29.53
CA ALA A 241 12.12 -16.87 -30.01
C ALA A 241 10.83 -16.94 -30.86
N ALA A 242 10.49 -15.87 -31.60
CA ALA A 242 9.30 -15.80 -32.47
C ALA A 242 9.14 -16.97 -33.45
N GLU A 243 10.23 -17.58 -33.93
CA GLU A 243 10.12 -18.75 -34.83
C GLU A 243 9.47 -19.97 -34.15
N LYS A 244 9.59 -20.12 -32.81
CA LYS A 244 8.84 -21.15 -32.07
C LYS A 244 7.33 -20.90 -32.13
N LEU A 245 6.91 -19.64 -31.98
CA LEU A 245 5.51 -19.25 -32.12
C LEU A 245 5.03 -19.55 -33.55
N PHE A 246 5.77 -19.14 -34.57
CA PHE A 246 5.37 -19.34 -35.97
C PHE A 246 5.37 -20.80 -36.41
N ALA A 247 6.18 -21.66 -35.79
CA ALA A 247 6.10 -23.10 -36.02
C ALA A 247 4.75 -23.69 -35.54
N LYS A 248 4.18 -23.12 -34.47
CA LYS A 248 2.87 -23.51 -33.92
C LYS A 248 1.70 -22.81 -34.62
N TYR A 249 1.89 -21.53 -34.99
CA TYR A 249 0.89 -20.66 -35.57
C TYR A 249 1.44 -19.92 -36.82
N PRO A 250 1.59 -20.62 -37.96
CA PRO A 250 2.16 -20.03 -39.17
C PRO A 250 1.41 -18.79 -39.68
N GLU A 251 0.09 -18.73 -39.46
CA GLU A 251 -0.81 -17.65 -39.86
C GLU A 251 -0.53 -16.31 -39.17
N LEU A 252 0.14 -16.32 -38.01
CA LEU A 252 0.50 -15.11 -37.28
C LEU A 252 1.73 -14.40 -37.85
N LYS A 253 2.47 -15.05 -38.76
CA LYS A 253 3.66 -14.48 -39.39
C LYS A 253 3.29 -13.41 -40.40
N ARG A 254 3.42 -12.14 -40.02
CA ARG A 254 3.33 -10.99 -40.94
C ARG A 254 4.72 -10.57 -41.40
N GLN A 255 4.83 -10.05 -42.63
CA GLN A 255 6.08 -9.44 -43.12
C GLN A 255 6.14 -7.93 -42.85
N LYS A 256 4.99 -7.30 -42.56
CA LYS A 256 4.84 -5.86 -42.44
C LYS A 256 5.12 -5.40 -41.01
N LYS A 257 6.15 -4.56 -40.84
CA LYS A 257 6.39 -3.84 -39.58
C LYS A 257 5.54 -2.58 -39.51
N LEU A 258 5.13 -2.20 -38.30
CA LEU A 258 4.54 -0.88 -38.05
C LEU A 258 5.63 0.19 -38.16
N ASP A 259 5.25 1.35 -38.69
CA ASP A 259 6.08 2.54 -38.55
C ASP A 259 6.08 3.04 -37.10
N LYS A 260 7.11 3.82 -36.75
CA LYS A 260 7.35 4.28 -35.38
C LYS A 260 6.16 5.09 -34.83
N ASP A 261 5.61 6.01 -35.61
CA ASP A 261 4.51 6.88 -35.16
C ASP A 261 3.24 6.07 -34.85
N LYS A 262 2.92 5.06 -35.67
CA LYS A 262 1.79 4.16 -35.38
C LYS A 262 2.05 3.30 -34.15
N LYS A 263 3.28 2.83 -33.98
CA LYS A 263 3.68 2.03 -32.82
C LYS A 263 3.54 2.82 -31.52
N GLU A 264 4.02 4.06 -31.48
CA GLU A 264 3.89 4.97 -30.33
C GLU A 264 2.43 5.37 -30.02
N ARG A 265 1.51 5.24 -30.98
CA ARG A 265 0.07 5.43 -30.75
C ARG A 265 -0.63 4.18 -30.22
N LEU A 266 -0.07 3.00 -30.48
CA LEU A 266 -0.69 1.71 -30.14
C LEU A 266 -0.24 1.20 -28.77
N ILE A 267 1.04 1.36 -28.46
CA ILE A 267 1.60 0.97 -27.17
C ILE A 267 1.99 2.26 -26.47
N LYS A 268 1.37 2.48 -25.30
CA LYS A 268 1.70 3.59 -24.44
C LYS A 268 3.04 3.31 -23.77
N ASP A 269 3.70 4.37 -23.35
CA ASP A 269 5.04 4.32 -22.77
C ASP A 269 6.12 3.87 -23.78
N ARG A 270 7.40 3.89 -23.38
CA ARG A 270 8.56 3.69 -24.28
C ARG A 270 8.79 2.23 -24.66
N TYR A 271 7.77 1.37 -24.56
CA TYR A 271 7.95 -0.06 -24.81
C TYR A 271 8.03 -0.37 -26.30
N GLU A 272 8.94 -1.27 -26.65
CA GLU A 272 9.09 -1.72 -28.04
C GLU A 272 8.04 -2.77 -28.42
N ARG A 273 7.30 -3.33 -27.47
CA ARG A 273 6.30 -4.38 -27.70
C ARG A 273 5.35 -4.41 -26.50
N PRO A 274 4.14 -4.99 -26.63
CA PRO A 274 3.14 -4.85 -25.57
C PRO A 274 3.40 -5.78 -24.38
N ARG A 275 4.30 -6.77 -24.49
CA ARG A 275 4.71 -7.70 -23.42
C ARG A 275 6.12 -8.26 -23.62
N ALA A 276 6.70 -8.94 -22.63
CA ALA A 276 8.05 -9.47 -22.74
C ALA A 276 8.15 -10.72 -23.63
N TYR A 277 7.23 -11.68 -23.46
CA TYR A 277 7.27 -13.00 -24.09
C TYR A 277 6.00 -13.31 -24.87
N ALA A 278 6.09 -14.11 -25.94
CA ALA A 278 4.93 -14.44 -26.76
C ALA A 278 5.11 -15.75 -27.52
N LEU A 279 5.22 -16.87 -26.81
CA LEU A 279 5.18 -18.20 -27.44
C LEU A 279 3.75 -18.75 -27.61
N GLU A 280 2.78 -18.06 -27.01
CA GLU A 280 1.34 -18.28 -27.18
C GLU A 280 0.66 -16.91 -27.37
N PRO A 281 -0.45 -16.81 -28.12
CA PRO A 281 -1.28 -15.61 -28.15
C PRO A 281 -1.72 -15.19 -26.74
N PHE A 282 -1.86 -13.88 -26.51
CA PHE A 282 -2.32 -13.39 -25.21
C PHE A 282 -3.71 -13.94 -24.84
N SER A 283 -3.86 -14.37 -23.58
CA SER A 283 -5.15 -14.64 -22.97
C SER A 283 -5.10 -14.37 -21.47
N VAL A 284 -6.22 -13.96 -20.89
CA VAL A 284 -6.33 -13.76 -19.44
C VAL A 284 -6.07 -15.08 -18.68
N GLU A 285 -6.54 -16.20 -19.22
CA GLU A 285 -6.29 -17.53 -18.66
C GLU A 285 -4.81 -17.88 -18.60
N LEU A 286 -4.04 -17.52 -19.63
CA LEU A 286 -2.58 -17.71 -19.63
C LEU A 286 -1.93 -16.86 -18.54
N GLU A 287 -2.24 -15.56 -18.49
CA GLU A 287 -1.60 -14.62 -17.56
C GLU A 287 -1.94 -14.88 -16.08
N VAL A 288 -3.10 -15.47 -15.81
CA VAL A 288 -3.57 -15.73 -14.45
C VAL A 288 -3.44 -17.21 -14.10
N ILE A 289 -4.25 -18.07 -14.72
CA ILE A 289 -4.42 -19.46 -14.28
C ILE A 289 -3.17 -20.28 -14.60
N GLU A 290 -2.70 -20.23 -15.84
CA GLU A 290 -1.55 -21.03 -16.26
C GLU A 290 -0.25 -20.51 -15.64
N ALA A 291 -0.12 -19.19 -15.47
CA ALA A 291 1.01 -18.60 -14.75
C ALA A 291 1.14 -19.19 -13.35
N ASN A 292 0.03 -19.22 -12.61
CA ASN A 292 0.03 -19.74 -11.25
C ASN A 292 0.33 -21.23 -11.23
N ARG A 293 -0.22 -22.01 -12.17
CA ARG A 293 0.06 -23.44 -12.29
C ARG A 293 1.56 -23.71 -12.42
N VAL A 294 2.24 -23.00 -13.33
CA VAL A 294 3.69 -23.14 -13.56
C VAL A 294 4.51 -22.73 -12.33
N ILE A 295 4.10 -21.66 -11.65
CA ILE A 295 4.80 -21.16 -10.46
C ILE A 295 4.67 -22.16 -9.30
N GLU A 296 3.48 -22.72 -9.09
CA GLU A 296 3.20 -23.67 -8.01
C GLU A 296 3.94 -25.00 -8.17
N GLU A 297 4.31 -25.41 -9.39
CA GLU A 297 5.19 -26.58 -9.61
C GLU A 297 6.56 -26.47 -8.91
N LEU A 298 6.99 -25.24 -8.63
CA LEU A 298 8.24 -24.94 -7.94
C LEU A 298 8.05 -24.70 -6.44
N ALA A 299 6.82 -24.48 -5.98
CA ALA A 299 6.53 -24.23 -4.58
C ALA A 299 6.46 -25.54 -3.77
N PRO A 300 6.74 -25.50 -2.46
CA PRO A 300 6.39 -26.61 -1.56
C PRO A 300 4.89 -26.93 -1.60
N GLU A 301 4.51 -28.19 -1.35
CA GLU A 301 3.11 -28.65 -1.44
C GLU A 301 2.11 -27.88 -0.56
N HIS A 302 2.57 -27.21 0.50
CA HIS A 302 1.76 -26.41 1.42
C HIS A 302 1.64 -24.93 1.02
N LYS A 303 2.41 -24.47 0.01
CA LYS A 303 2.36 -23.09 -0.48
C LYS A 303 1.64 -23.02 -1.82
N ARG A 304 0.84 -21.97 -1.99
CA ARG A 304 0.11 -21.64 -3.23
C ARG A 304 0.36 -20.17 -3.56
N VAL A 305 0.08 -19.78 -4.80
CA VAL A 305 0.08 -18.36 -5.16
C VAL A 305 -1.03 -17.66 -4.39
N GLU A 306 -0.72 -16.54 -3.72
CA GLU A 306 -1.69 -15.79 -2.91
C GLU A 306 -2.01 -14.40 -3.51
N VAL A 307 -1.15 -13.90 -4.39
CA VAL A 307 -1.26 -12.54 -4.94
C VAL A 307 -0.65 -12.43 -6.34
N ILE A 308 -1.32 -11.68 -7.21
CA ILE A 308 -0.76 -11.21 -8.48
C ILE A 308 -0.13 -9.83 -8.30
N GLN A 309 1.14 -9.71 -8.67
CA GLN A 309 1.90 -8.47 -8.74
C GLN A 309 1.88 -7.99 -10.19
N TRP A 310 1.24 -6.85 -10.47
CA TRP A 310 1.05 -6.39 -11.86
C TRP A 310 2.38 -5.99 -12.51
N SER A 311 2.61 -6.49 -13.72
CA SER A 311 3.76 -6.15 -14.56
C SER A 311 3.55 -4.86 -15.34
N GLY A 312 4.64 -4.33 -15.91
CA GLY A 312 4.59 -3.25 -16.89
C GLY A 312 4.09 -1.94 -16.32
N ASN A 313 3.15 -1.30 -17.02
CA ASN A 313 2.53 -0.04 -16.59
C ASN A 313 1.56 -0.20 -15.42
N THR A 314 1.31 -1.43 -14.94
CA THR A 314 0.45 -1.71 -13.78
C THR A 314 -0.99 -1.19 -13.94
N GLN A 315 -1.53 -1.21 -15.17
CA GLN A 315 -2.90 -0.78 -15.47
C GLN A 315 -3.79 -1.96 -15.90
N PRO A 316 -3.97 -2.99 -15.05
CA PRO A 316 -4.80 -4.14 -15.39
C PRO A 316 -6.23 -3.70 -15.72
N PHE A 317 -6.83 -4.32 -16.74
CA PHE A 317 -8.21 -4.09 -17.11
C PHE A 317 -9.17 -5.02 -16.35
N GLU A 318 -10.46 -4.67 -16.35
CA GLU A 318 -11.47 -5.32 -15.52
C GLU A 318 -11.50 -6.85 -15.63
N ALA A 319 -11.41 -7.41 -16.85
CA ALA A 319 -11.51 -8.87 -17.02
C ALA A 319 -10.32 -9.65 -16.40
N VAL A 320 -9.10 -9.09 -16.38
CA VAL A 320 -7.96 -9.76 -15.73
C VAL A 320 -8.05 -9.63 -14.21
N LEU A 321 -8.53 -8.49 -13.68
CA LEU A 321 -8.82 -8.33 -12.26
C LEU A 321 -9.91 -9.31 -11.80
N LYS A 322 -10.97 -9.45 -12.59
CA LYS A 322 -12.04 -10.41 -12.34
C LYS A 322 -11.52 -11.85 -12.30
N SER A 323 -10.70 -12.24 -13.28
CA SER A 323 -10.09 -13.58 -13.30
C SER A 323 -9.20 -13.82 -12.06
N THR A 324 -8.52 -12.79 -11.57
CA THR A 324 -7.72 -12.85 -10.34
C THR A 324 -8.59 -13.12 -9.12
N ARG A 325 -9.70 -12.36 -8.97
CA ARG A 325 -10.69 -12.57 -7.90
C ARG A 325 -11.33 -13.95 -7.96
N GLU A 326 -11.73 -14.40 -9.15
CA GLU A 326 -12.35 -15.71 -9.36
C GLU A 326 -11.39 -16.87 -9.07
N ALA A 327 -10.08 -16.65 -9.22
CA ALA A 327 -9.03 -17.57 -8.78
C ALA A 327 -8.76 -17.53 -7.25
N GLY A 328 -9.48 -16.69 -6.49
CA GLY A 328 -9.30 -16.54 -5.04
C GLY A 328 -8.04 -15.77 -4.64
N LEU A 329 -7.45 -15.03 -5.58
CA LEU A 329 -6.19 -14.31 -5.40
C LEU A 329 -6.44 -12.84 -5.12
N THR A 330 -5.50 -12.26 -4.37
CA THR A 330 -5.41 -10.80 -4.24
C THR A 330 -4.58 -10.22 -5.38
N ASN A 331 -4.57 -8.89 -5.52
CA ASN A 331 -3.71 -8.21 -6.50
C ASN A 331 -3.03 -6.98 -5.90
N ILE A 332 -1.86 -6.60 -6.43
CA ILE A 332 -1.11 -5.41 -6.01
C ILE A 332 -0.19 -4.88 -7.13
N ASN A 333 0.33 -3.66 -6.92
CA ASN A 333 1.23 -2.85 -7.75
C ASN A 333 0.52 -1.68 -8.43
N GLY A 334 1.33 -0.70 -8.86
CA GLY A 334 0.91 0.65 -9.18
C GLY A 334 0.97 1.59 -7.98
N GLY A 335 0.62 2.85 -8.18
CA GLY A 335 0.61 3.87 -7.14
C GLY A 335 1.89 4.72 -7.07
N ASP A 336 3.09 4.14 -7.06
CA ASP A 336 4.35 4.90 -7.11
C ASP A 336 4.51 6.01 -6.06
N THR A 337 4.14 5.71 -4.81
CA THR A 337 4.32 6.68 -3.73
C THR A 337 5.81 7.00 -3.52
N ARG A 338 6.15 8.28 -3.67
CA ARG A 338 7.45 8.88 -3.34
C ARG A 338 7.20 10.13 -2.51
N PHE A 339 7.88 10.28 -1.37
CA PHE A 339 7.78 11.50 -0.58
C PHE A 339 9.13 11.81 0.08
N ASP A 340 10.08 12.21 -0.75
CA ASP A 340 11.46 12.53 -0.39
C ASP A 340 11.83 13.91 -0.96
N PRO A 341 13.06 14.43 -0.75
CA PRO A 341 13.43 15.76 -1.25
C PRO A 341 13.24 15.99 -2.75
N GLU A 342 13.28 14.95 -3.59
CA GLU A 342 13.02 15.03 -5.04
C GLU A 342 11.52 15.12 -5.34
N PHE A 343 10.68 14.48 -4.52
CA PHE A 343 9.23 14.43 -4.62
C PHE A 343 8.58 14.98 -3.34
N ALA A 344 8.95 16.22 -2.96
CA ALA A 344 8.66 16.79 -1.65
C ALA A 344 7.22 17.36 -1.56
N SER A 345 6.20 16.51 -1.69
CA SER A 345 4.80 16.91 -1.59
C SER A 345 3.84 15.73 -1.39
N PHE A 346 2.72 15.97 -0.71
CA PHE A 346 1.63 14.99 -0.58
C PHE A 346 1.01 14.61 -1.92
N ALA A 347 1.18 15.40 -2.98
CA ALA A 347 0.68 15.09 -4.33
C ALA A 347 1.35 13.86 -4.97
N TRP A 348 2.44 13.37 -4.37
CA TRP A 348 3.15 12.15 -4.77
C TRP A 348 2.81 10.94 -3.89
N VAL A 349 1.84 11.07 -2.99
CA VAL A 349 1.34 9.97 -2.17
C VAL A 349 0.08 9.40 -2.80
N ALA A 350 0.17 8.17 -3.27
CA ALA A 350 -0.93 7.49 -3.97
C ALA A 350 -2.09 7.14 -3.03
N PRO A 351 -3.32 6.93 -3.55
CA PRO A 351 -4.41 6.34 -2.77
C PRO A 351 -4.14 4.87 -2.40
N VAL A 352 -5.09 4.22 -1.71
CA VAL A 352 -5.01 2.78 -1.37
C VAL A 352 -5.09 1.89 -2.62
N GLY A 353 -5.85 2.33 -3.62
CA GLY A 353 -6.11 1.60 -4.84
C GLY A 353 -7.09 2.36 -5.74
N LEU A 354 -7.61 1.69 -6.75
CA LEU A 354 -8.53 2.23 -7.75
C LEU A 354 -9.63 1.21 -8.07
N ARG A 355 -10.86 1.70 -8.32
CA ARG A 355 -11.93 0.88 -8.90
C ARG A 355 -11.77 0.82 -10.42
N VAL A 356 -11.81 -0.38 -10.99
CA VAL A 356 -11.73 -0.63 -12.43
C VAL A 356 -12.96 -1.45 -12.82
N GLY A 357 -13.99 -0.75 -13.32
CA GLY A 357 -15.32 -1.34 -13.47
C GLY A 357 -15.86 -1.78 -12.11
N ASP A 358 -16.29 -3.04 -12.01
CA ASP A 358 -16.76 -3.65 -10.76
C ASP A 358 -15.64 -4.22 -9.88
N GLU A 359 -14.40 -4.25 -10.38
CA GLU A 359 -13.25 -4.82 -9.69
C GLU A 359 -12.38 -3.74 -9.02
N ILE A 360 -11.45 -4.17 -8.16
CA ILE A 360 -10.57 -3.29 -7.39
C ILE A 360 -9.12 -3.65 -7.66
N GLN A 361 -8.32 -2.65 -8.04
CA GLN A 361 -6.87 -2.74 -8.04
C GLN A 361 -6.32 -2.14 -6.74
N ILE A 362 -5.46 -2.88 -6.03
CA ILE A 362 -4.76 -2.36 -4.85
C ILE A 362 -3.38 -1.85 -5.25
N TYR A 363 -2.99 -0.68 -4.75
CA TYR A 363 -1.66 -0.11 -5.02
C TYR A 363 -0.63 -0.53 -4.00
N SER A 364 0.63 -0.58 -4.42
CA SER A 364 1.75 -0.70 -3.49
C SER A 364 1.84 0.58 -2.64
N SER A 365 2.30 0.42 -1.40
CA SER A 365 2.32 1.53 -0.43
C SER A 365 3.47 2.49 -0.69
N ASN A 366 4.56 2.01 -1.28
CA ASN A 366 5.72 2.77 -1.69
C ASN A 366 6.17 2.31 -3.08
N SER A 367 6.79 3.22 -3.85
CA SER A 367 7.34 2.88 -5.16
C SER A 367 8.52 1.91 -5.06
N ASN A 368 8.73 1.11 -6.10
CA ASN A 368 9.90 0.23 -6.20
C ASN A 368 11.20 1.01 -6.50
N GLU A 369 12.32 0.31 -6.61
CA GLU A 369 13.64 0.90 -6.81
C GLU A 369 13.82 1.58 -8.17
N ASN A 370 13.00 1.28 -9.18
CA ASN A 370 13.17 1.81 -10.54
C ASN A 370 13.01 3.34 -10.56
N THR A 371 12.08 3.89 -9.77
CA THR A 371 11.82 5.33 -9.71
C THR A 371 12.95 6.09 -9.02
N TYR A 372 13.77 5.39 -8.24
CA TYR A 372 14.95 5.95 -7.57
C TYR A 372 16.21 5.89 -8.45
N THR A 373 16.16 5.15 -9.56
CA THR A 373 17.32 4.79 -10.40
C THR A 373 17.16 5.19 -11.87
N GLU A 374 16.30 6.17 -12.17
CA GLU A 374 16.00 6.60 -13.55
C GLU A 374 15.62 5.42 -14.47
N ASP A 375 14.64 4.62 -14.05
CA ASP A 375 14.23 3.41 -14.77
C ASP A 375 15.41 2.42 -14.95
N TRP A 376 16.20 2.22 -13.88
CA TRP A 376 17.38 1.34 -13.83
C TRP A 376 18.55 1.75 -14.76
N THR A 377 18.64 3.02 -15.15
CA THR A 377 19.73 3.52 -16.02
C THR A 377 20.88 4.19 -15.27
N ASP A 378 20.64 4.72 -14.07
CA ASP A 378 21.65 5.42 -13.27
C ASP A 378 21.31 5.39 -11.77
N ARG A 379 22.14 6.01 -10.92
CA ARG A 379 21.90 6.22 -9.49
C ARG A 379 21.51 4.94 -8.75
N PHE A 380 22.15 3.81 -9.04
CA PHE A 380 21.83 2.49 -8.47
C PHE A 380 21.79 2.45 -6.93
N PHE A 381 22.37 3.44 -6.23
CA PHE A 381 22.27 3.61 -4.77
C PHE A 381 20.96 4.27 -4.29
N GLY A 382 20.15 4.80 -5.21
CA GLY A 382 19.06 5.75 -4.94
C GLY A 382 17.96 5.17 -4.07
N PHE A 383 17.75 3.86 -4.10
CA PHE A 383 16.69 3.21 -3.31
C PHE A 383 16.84 3.39 -1.80
N ARG A 384 18.04 3.76 -1.32
CA ARG A 384 18.28 4.14 0.09
C ARG A 384 17.40 5.31 0.56
N PHE A 385 16.89 6.13 -0.37
CA PHE A 385 16.04 7.27 -0.04
C PHE A 385 14.59 6.89 0.29
N LEU A 386 14.22 5.60 0.20
CA LEU A 386 12.96 5.09 0.71
C LEU A 386 12.73 5.46 2.18
N GLU A 387 13.80 5.56 3.00
CA GLU A 387 13.71 6.03 4.39
C GLU A 387 13.04 7.41 4.51
N ASN A 388 13.29 8.34 3.58
CA ASN A 388 12.65 9.65 3.60
C ASN A 388 11.15 9.55 3.36
N THR A 389 10.76 8.76 2.34
CA THR A 389 9.34 8.46 2.07
C THR A 389 8.69 7.79 3.28
N ALA A 390 9.36 6.81 3.89
CA ALA A 390 8.87 6.13 5.09
C ALA A 390 8.64 7.10 6.25
N ARG A 391 9.55 8.04 6.48
CA ARG A 391 9.43 9.06 7.53
C ARG A 391 8.29 10.03 7.25
N ASN A 392 8.26 10.61 6.06
CA ASN A 392 7.31 11.67 5.68
C ASN A 392 5.87 11.16 5.53
N THR A 393 5.70 9.86 5.24
CA THR A 393 4.38 9.20 5.22
C THR A 393 3.95 8.61 6.57
N ASN A 394 4.77 8.74 7.61
CA ASN A 394 4.41 8.33 8.97
C ASN A 394 4.12 9.53 9.89
N SER A 395 4.82 10.65 9.70
CA SER A 395 4.75 11.83 10.56
C SER A 395 4.78 13.11 9.70
N PRO A 396 3.99 14.15 10.05
CA PRO A 396 3.13 14.26 11.23
C PRO A 396 1.79 13.54 11.08
N ILE A 397 1.49 12.95 9.92
CA ILE A 397 0.27 12.17 9.69
C ILE A 397 0.71 10.82 9.11
N ARG A 398 0.19 9.72 9.65
CA ARG A 398 0.41 8.40 9.07
C ARG A 398 -0.52 8.22 7.86
N LEU A 399 0.07 8.13 6.68
CA LEU A 399 -0.61 8.01 5.40
C LEU A 399 -0.38 6.66 4.71
N LYS A 400 0.73 5.97 4.99
CA LYS A 400 1.08 4.71 4.34
C LYS A 400 1.69 3.70 5.32
N PRO A 401 1.49 2.39 5.08
CA PRO A 401 2.42 1.36 5.55
C PRO A 401 3.87 1.65 5.13
N LEU A 402 4.83 0.90 5.69
CA LEU A 402 6.18 0.81 5.13
C LEU A 402 6.24 -0.39 4.18
N ASN A 403 6.55 -0.16 2.92
CA ASN A 403 6.70 -1.21 1.91
C ASN A 403 8.07 -1.14 1.26
N ILE A 404 8.80 -2.27 1.27
CA ILE A 404 10.02 -2.44 0.46
C ILE A 404 9.62 -3.25 -0.77
N TYR A 405 9.42 -2.54 -1.88
CA TYR A 405 9.06 -3.09 -3.18
C TYR A 405 10.28 -3.00 -4.10
N TYR A 406 10.70 -4.10 -4.72
CA TYR A 406 11.87 -4.13 -5.60
C TYR A 406 11.79 -5.27 -6.63
N HIS A 407 12.82 -5.43 -7.46
CA HIS A 407 12.95 -6.48 -8.46
C HIS A 407 14.26 -7.27 -8.25
N TYR A 408 14.42 -8.42 -8.92
CA TYR A 408 15.62 -9.23 -8.79
C TYR A 408 16.90 -8.54 -9.28
N TYR A 409 16.79 -7.63 -10.24
CA TYR A 409 17.95 -6.86 -10.71
C TYR A 409 18.58 -5.99 -9.61
N SER A 410 17.93 -5.78 -8.46
CA SER A 410 18.59 -5.19 -7.29
C SER A 410 19.86 -5.98 -6.84
N GLY A 411 19.96 -7.27 -7.14
CA GLY A 411 21.16 -8.10 -6.92
C GLY A 411 22.24 -8.00 -8.02
N GLU A 412 22.00 -7.21 -9.06
CA GLU A 412 22.87 -7.10 -10.22
C GLU A 412 24.10 -6.21 -9.96
N ARG A 413 23.96 -5.21 -9.09
CA ARG A 413 24.99 -4.18 -8.82
C ARG A 413 25.19 -3.94 -7.33
N GLU A 414 26.44 -3.72 -6.94
CA GLU A 414 26.83 -3.57 -5.53
C GLU A 414 26.10 -2.41 -4.83
N ALA A 415 26.00 -1.27 -5.50
CA ALA A 415 25.33 -0.09 -4.95
C ALA A 415 23.82 -0.31 -4.71
N ALA A 416 23.15 -1.06 -5.59
CA ALA A 416 21.73 -1.37 -5.46
C ALA A 416 21.48 -2.39 -4.35
N LEU A 417 22.29 -3.46 -4.31
CA LEU A 417 22.21 -4.45 -3.24
C LEU A 417 22.44 -3.81 -1.87
N ASN A 418 23.42 -2.90 -1.75
CA ASN A 418 23.68 -2.19 -0.51
C ASN A 418 22.52 -1.26 -0.12
N ALA A 419 21.89 -0.57 -1.07
CA ALA A 419 20.71 0.24 -0.80
C ALA A 419 19.53 -0.60 -0.30
N LEU A 420 19.29 -1.75 -0.93
CA LEU A 420 18.26 -2.72 -0.51
C LEU A 420 18.54 -3.26 0.90
N TYR A 421 19.78 -3.67 1.17
CA TYR A 421 20.21 -4.16 2.47
C TYR A 421 19.99 -3.11 3.58
N LEU A 422 20.34 -1.85 3.32
CA LEU A 422 20.11 -0.74 4.26
C LEU A 422 18.62 -0.51 4.55
N ASN A 423 17.75 -0.63 3.55
CA ASN A 423 16.30 -0.50 3.74
C ASN A 423 15.76 -1.62 4.65
N TYR A 424 16.19 -2.87 4.45
CA TYR A 424 15.82 -3.98 5.34
C TYR A 424 16.35 -3.79 6.76
N GLN A 425 17.63 -3.39 6.90
CA GLN A 425 18.21 -3.09 8.22
C GLN A 425 17.47 -1.96 8.94
N HIS A 426 17.04 -0.92 8.22
CA HIS A 426 16.25 0.17 8.78
C HIS A 426 14.88 -0.34 9.25
N ALA A 427 14.15 -1.04 8.38
CA ALA A 427 12.82 -1.57 8.69
C ALA A 427 12.83 -2.56 9.87
N GLN A 428 13.86 -3.41 9.98
CA GLN A 428 14.00 -4.39 11.07
C GLN A 428 14.09 -3.71 12.45
N LYS A 429 14.66 -2.50 12.54
CA LYS A 429 14.81 -1.73 13.79
C LYS A 429 13.54 -0.99 14.23
N LEU A 430 12.55 -0.86 13.34
CA LEU A 430 11.32 -0.13 13.63
C LEU A 430 10.29 -1.02 14.35
N PRO A 431 9.45 -0.45 15.22
CA PRO A 431 8.37 -1.17 15.89
C PRO A 431 7.17 -1.39 14.95
N LEU A 432 7.35 -2.23 13.94
CA LEU A 432 6.36 -2.53 12.90
C LEU A 432 5.56 -3.79 13.25
N LEU A 433 4.35 -3.90 12.71
CA LEU A 433 3.69 -5.19 12.53
C LEU A 433 3.98 -5.66 11.11
N ARG A 434 4.54 -6.86 10.99
CA ARG A 434 5.02 -7.39 9.71
C ARG A 434 4.04 -8.44 9.20
N MET A 435 3.67 -8.34 7.93
CA MET A 435 2.74 -9.25 7.27
C MET A 435 3.17 -9.51 5.83
N HIS A 436 2.65 -10.56 5.23
CA HIS A 436 2.83 -10.80 3.80
C HIS A 436 2.05 -9.80 2.94
N THR A 437 2.42 -9.71 1.66
CA THR A 437 1.82 -8.74 0.73
C THR A 437 0.35 -9.04 0.48
N SER A 438 -0.04 -10.32 0.36
CA SER A 438 -1.45 -10.70 0.21
C SER A 438 -2.30 -10.26 1.42
N GLU A 439 -1.75 -10.33 2.63
CA GLU A 439 -2.44 -9.90 3.86
C GLU A 439 -2.72 -8.39 3.85
N TYR A 440 -1.77 -7.58 3.37
CA TYR A 440 -2.01 -6.15 3.16
C TYR A 440 -3.03 -5.90 2.03
N ALA A 441 -2.95 -6.63 0.92
CA ALA A 441 -3.89 -6.47 -0.19
C ALA A 441 -5.35 -6.72 0.25
N ARG A 442 -5.60 -7.74 1.09
CA ARG A 442 -6.93 -7.98 1.70
C ARG A 442 -7.39 -6.84 2.62
N ILE A 443 -6.47 -6.18 3.33
CA ILE A 443 -6.79 -4.97 4.11
C ILE A 443 -7.18 -3.82 3.17
N GLY A 444 -6.46 -3.66 2.06
CA GLY A 444 -6.76 -2.70 1.01
C GLY A 444 -8.13 -2.91 0.37
N GLU A 445 -8.50 -4.16 0.06
CA GLU A 445 -9.84 -4.51 -0.46
C GLU A 445 -10.95 -4.12 0.53
N GLY A 446 -10.74 -4.43 1.82
CA GLY A 446 -11.65 -4.06 2.90
C GLY A 446 -11.94 -2.57 2.98
N PHE A 447 -10.98 -1.71 2.62
CA PHE A 447 -11.19 -0.25 2.56
C PHE A 447 -12.30 0.17 1.60
N PHE A 448 -12.48 -0.55 0.48
CA PHE A 448 -13.49 -0.24 -0.53
C PHE A 448 -14.86 -0.83 -0.23
N THR A 449 -14.94 -1.81 0.68
CA THR A 449 -16.19 -2.52 1.00
C THR A 449 -16.77 -2.11 2.36
N THR A 450 -15.93 -1.64 3.29
CA THR A 450 -16.33 -1.31 4.67
C THR A 450 -17.49 -0.32 4.71
N LYS A 451 -18.47 -0.61 5.56
CA LYS A 451 -19.57 0.30 5.89
C LYS A 451 -19.49 0.69 7.37
N VAL A 452 -19.70 1.98 7.63
CA VAL A 452 -19.76 2.54 8.98
C VAL A 452 -21.20 2.97 9.27
N ILE A 453 -21.86 2.28 10.18
CA ILE A 453 -23.25 2.54 10.56
C ILE A 453 -23.27 3.26 11.91
N ARG A 454 -23.67 4.53 11.93
CA ARG A 454 -23.83 5.29 13.16
C ARG A 454 -25.07 4.79 13.92
N LEU A 455 -24.88 4.27 15.13
CA LEU A 455 -25.97 3.75 15.97
C LEU A 455 -26.54 4.84 16.88
N GLU A 456 -25.66 5.64 17.48
CA GLU A 456 -25.98 6.80 18.32
C GLU A 456 -24.78 7.75 18.33
N LYS A 457 -24.85 8.82 19.13
CA LYS A 457 -23.69 9.70 19.33
C LYS A 457 -22.53 8.90 19.93
N ASP A 458 -21.35 9.05 19.32
CA ASP A 458 -20.10 8.41 19.75
C ASP A 458 -20.16 6.86 19.75
N LYS A 459 -21.03 6.24 18.91
CA LYS A 459 -21.15 4.79 18.77
C LYS A 459 -21.50 4.33 17.35
N TRP A 460 -20.75 3.37 16.84
CA TRP A 460 -20.84 2.88 15.46
C TRP A 460 -20.77 1.36 15.39
N ARG A 461 -21.48 0.77 14.44
CA ARG A 461 -21.30 -0.61 13.99
C ARG A 461 -20.53 -0.62 12.68
N ILE A 462 -19.60 -1.56 12.55
CA ILE A 462 -18.82 -1.75 11.33
C ILE A 462 -19.32 -3.00 10.61
N GLU A 463 -19.55 -2.88 9.31
CA GLU A 463 -20.01 -3.98 8.44
C GLU A 463 -19.07 -4.12 7.23
N ASP A 464 -19.08 -5.28 6.58
CA ASP A 464 -18.40 -5.53 5.29
C ASP A 464 -16.90 -5.17 5.23
N ARG A 465 -16.20 -5.23 6.35
CA ARG A 465 -14.81 -4.72 6.45
C ARG A 465 -13.73 -5.63 5.89
N GLY A 466 -14.05 -6.87 5.52
CA GLY A 466 -13.05 -7.86 5.11
C GLY A 466 -11.94 -8.02 6.16
N ALA A 467 -10.68 -7.88 5.74
CA ALA A 467 -9.52 -7.96 6.63
C ALA A 467 -9.17 -6.63 7.34
N LEU A 468 -9.88 -5.53 7.07
CA LEU A 468 -9.65 -4.22 7.69
C LEU A 468 -10.12 -4.22 9.15
N ASN A 469 -9.18 -4.33 10.08
CA ASN A 469 -9.45 -4.41 11.52
C ASN A 469 -8.89 -3.22 12.33
N THR A 470 -8.69 -2.07 11.68
CA THR A 470 -8.29 -0.85 12.37
C THR A 470 -9.16 0.31 11.92
N PHE A 471 -9.68 1.07 12.90
CA PHE A 471 -10.43 2.29 12.65
C PHE A 471 -9.79 3.45 13.38
N ARG A 472 -9.58 4.55 12.65
CA ARG A 472 -8.91 5.75 13.12
C ARG A 472 -9.94 6.85 13.35
N PHE A 473 -9.84 7.54 14.47
CA PHE A 473 -10.59 8.76 14.75
C PHE A 473 -9.61 9.93 14.76
N ASP A 474 -9.83 10.90 13.89
CA ASP A 474 -8.97 12.08 13.79
C ASP A 474 -9.33 13.12 14.85
N ARG A 475 -8.34 13.91 15.28
CA ARG A 475 -8.49 14.92 16.35
C ARG A 475 -9.05 14.33 17.66
N ALA A 476 -8.73 13.06 17.92
CA ALA A 476 -9.29 12.26 18.99
C ALA A 476 -8.33 12.13 20.19
N LEU A 477 -7.44 13.10 20.39
CA LEU A 477 -6.46 13.09 21.48
C LEU A 477 -7.11 12.98 22.87
N TYR A 478 -8.33 13.50 23.06
CA TYR A 478 -9.10 13.43 24.31
C TYR A 478 -10.22 12.38 24.27
N ARG A 479 -10.19 11.47 23.31
CA ARG A 479 -11.13 10.34 23.22
C ARG A 479 -10.43 9.03 23.54
N ALA A 480 -11.20 8.08 24.04
CA ALA A 480 -10.80 6.70 24.26
C ALA A 480 -11.97 5.77 23.93
N VAL A 481 -11.68 4.50 23.68
CA VAL A 481 -12.69 3.45 23.58
C VAL A 481 -13.41 3.31 24.92
N ASP A 482 -14.73 3.26 24.86
CA ASP A 482 -15.59 2.80 25.95
C ASP A 482 -15.77 1.28 25.79
N PHE A 483 -14.92 0.49 26.45
CA PHE A 483 -14.93 -0.98 26.30
C PHE A 483 -16.22 -1.61 26.82
N SER A 484 -16.89 -0.98 27.79
CA SER A 484 -18.17 -1.47 28.34
C SER A 484 -19.33 -1.36 27.34
N ARG A 485 -19.26 -0.39 26.43
CA ARG A 485 -20.27 -0.14 25.38
C ARG A 485 -19.84 -0.61 23.99
N SER A 486 -18.63 -1.16 23.87
CA SER A 486 -18.06 -1.69 22.63
C SER A 486 -18.13 -3.22 22.59
N SER A 487 -18.09 -3.80 21.39
CA SER A 487 -17.99 -5.24 21.16
C SER A 487 -17.02 -5.53 20.02
N GLY A 488 -16.20 -6.59 20.15
CA GLY A 488 -15.19 -6.93 19.14
C GLY A 488 -13.99 -5.97 19.08
N VAL A 489 -13.84 -5.05 20.05
CA VAL A 489 -12.65 -4.19 20.16
C VAL A 489 -11.63 -4.85 21.08
N ILE A 490 -10.38 -4.96 20.62
CA ILE A 490 -9.28 -5.60 21.38
C ILE A 490 -8.26 -4.61 21.92
N GLY A 491 -8.22 -3.39 21.39
CA GLY A 491 -7.18 -2.43 21.75
C GLY A 491 -7.40 -1.02 21.25
N GLN A 492 -6.56 -0.12 21.75
CA GLN A 492 -6.50 1.27 21.35
C GLN A 492 -5.09 1.84 21.49
N SER A 493 -4.74 2.78 20.63
CA SER A 493 -3.48 3.53 20.70
C SER A 493 -3.68 4.95 20.17
N TRP A 494 -2.81 5.88 20.57
CA TRP A 494 -2.85 7.26 20.09
C TRP A 494 -1.57 7.59 19.36
N LEU A 495 -1.70 8.26 18.22
CA LEU A 495 -0.58 8.70 17.41
C LEU A 495 -0.98 9.97 16.66
N HIS A 496 -0.12 10.99 16.73
CA HIS A 496 -0.28 12.26 16.01
C HIS A 496 -1.65 12.94 16.20
N GLY A 497 -2.23 12.81 17.41
CA GLY A 497 -3.54 13.39 17.74
C GLY A 497 -4.75 12.56 17.30
N SER A 498 -4.54 11.41 16.64
CA SER A 498 -5.59 10.45 16.27
C SER A 498 -5.62 9.26 17.23
N LEU A 499 -6.80 8.67 17.41
CA LEU A 499 -7.04 7.43 18.14
C LEU A 499 -7.18 6.30 17.13
N TYR A 500 -6.41 5.23 17.29
CA TYR A 500 -6.48 4.02 16.49
C TYR A 500 -7.09 2.91 17.32
N VAL A 501 -8.24 2.41 16.89
CA VAL A 501 -8.99 1.33 17.53
C VAL A 501 -8.70 0.02 16.80
N SER A 502 -8.22 -0.99 17.54
CA SER A 502 -7.91 -2.32 17.01
C SER A 502 -9.08 -3.27 17.24
N ILE A 503 -9.51 -3.94 16.18
CA ILE A 503 -10.67 -4.85 16.16
C ILE A 503 -10.20 -6.31 16.18
N ASP A 504 -10.94 -7.17 16.89
CA ASP A 504 -10.76 -8.61 16.83
C ASP A 504 -11.13 -9.13 15.43
N PRO A 505 -10.21 -9.78 14.68
CA PRO A 505 -10.53 -10.32 13.37
C PRO A 505 -11.71 -11.29 13.35
N SER A 506 -11.98 -11.98 14.47
CA SER A 506 -13.12 -12.90 14.60
C SER A 506 -14.48 -12.22 14.86
N ALA A 507 -14.50 -10.92 15.15
CA ALA A 507 -15.75 -10.17 15.28
C ALA A 507 -16.35 -9.90 13.89
N ILE A 508 -17.62 -10.23 13.65
CA ILE A 508 -18.24 -10.04 12.32
C ILE A 508 -18.67 -8.57 12.14
N GLU A 509 -19.46 -8.07 13.09
CA GLU A 509 -19.96 -6.68 13.10
C GLU A 509 -19.60 -6.00 14.43
N PRO A 510 -18.33 -5.60 14.61
CA PRO A 510 -17.91 -4.99 15.87
C PRO A 510 -18.61 -3.66 16.08
N VAL A 511 -18.85 -3.33 17.35
CA VAL A 511 -19.39 -2.04 17.78
C VAL A 511 -18.29 -1.27 18.47
N ILE A 512 -18.02 -0.06 17.99
CA ILE A 512 -17.06 0.87 18.59
C ILE A 512 -17.86 1.96 19.29
N ALA A 513 -17.69 2.10 20.59
CA ALA A 513 -18.18 3.22 21.37
C ALA A 513 -17.00 4.02 21.93
N LEU A 514 -17.12 5.35 21.97
CA LEU A 514 -16.11 6.23 22.54
C LEU A 514 -16.60 6.91 23.83
N THR A 515 -15.64 7.24 24.68
CA THR A 515 -15.79 8.10 25.86
C THR A 515 -14.73 9.21 25.84
N THR A 516 -14.83 10.13 26.80
CA THR A 516 -13.84 11.19 27.00
C THR A 516 -12.76 10.70 27.95
N ARG A 517 -11.49 10.97 27.64
CA ARG A 517 -10.38 10.78 28.58
C ARG A 517 -9.86 12.13 29.08
N SER A 518 -9.52 12.21 30.35
CA SER A 518 -9.05 13.43 31.01
C SER A 518 -7.55 13.67 30.87
N GLN A 519 -6.77 12.61 30.58
CA GLN A 519 -5.31 12.65 30.53
C GLN A 519 -4.79 12.04 29.22
N THR A 520 -3.69 12.62 28.72
CA THR A 520 -3.13 12.29 27.40
C THR A 520 -1.71 11.74 27.45
N ASP A 521 -1.06 11.87 28.61
CA ASP A 521 0.30 11.42 28.92
C ASP A 521 0.38 9.92 29.26
N ARG A 522 -0.76 9.28 29.56
CA ARG A 522 -0.87 7.85 29.82
C ARG A 522 -2.09 7.20 29.17
N PRO A 523 -2.09 5.87 28.95
CA PRO A 523 -3.26 5.14 28.50
C PRO A 523 -4.43 5.26 29.50
N ASN A 524 -5.67 5.12 29.01
CA ASN A 524 -6.85 5.20 29.86
C ASN A 524 -7.04 3.87 30.62
N ALA A 525 -7.14 3.92 31.94
CA ALA A 525 -7.45 2.72 32.72
C ALA A 525 -8.81 2.12 32.31
N ASP A 526 -8.89 0.79 32.31
CA ASP A 526 -10.13 0.06 32.09
C ASP A 526 -10.18 -1.17 33.00
N SER A 527 -11.38 -1.68 33.25
CA SER A 527 -11.62 -2.92 34.01
C SER A 527 -11.16 -4.19 33.27
N ALA A 528 -11.07 -4.13 31.94
CA ALA A 528 -10.61 -5.22 31.10
C ALA A 528 -9.25 -4.89 30.46
N PRO A 529 -8.35 -5.89 30.31
CA PRO A 529 -7.10 -5.70 29.62
C PRO A 529 -7.32 -5.46 28.13
N TYR A 530 -6.55 -4.54 27.55
CA TYR A 530 -6.63 -4.20 26.14
C TYR A 530 -5.26 -3.94 25.51
N LEU A 531 -5.18 -4.13 24.19
CA LEU A 531 -3.94 -4.05 23.44
C LEU A 531 -3.54 -2.58 23.21
N LEU A 532 -2.27 -2.27 23.48
CA LEU A 532 -1.64 -0.99 23.13
C LEU A 532 -0.83 -1.09 21.83
N GLY A 533 -0.23 -2.24 21.56
CA GLY A 533 0.51 -2.48 20.32
C GLY A 533 1.16 -3.86 20.27
N ALA A 534 1.16 -4.52 19.10
CA ALA A 534 1.79 -5.84 18.90
C ALA A 534 2.55 -5.94 17.57
N GLN A 535 3.71 -6.61 17.59
CA GLN A 535 4.48 -6.97 16.39
C GLN A 535 3.83 -8.10 15.61
N TRP A 536 3.13 -8.99 16.32
CA TRP A 536 2.34 -10.06 15.74
C TRP A 536 0.87 -9.65 15.66
N ASP A 537 0.18 -10.14 14.65
CA ASP A 537 -1.24 -9.93 14.50
C ASP A 537 -2.02 -10.75 15.53
N ILE A 538 -3.03 -10.13 16.14
CA ILE A 538 -3.88 -10.74 17.16
C ILE A 538 -5.17 -11.19 16.50
N LEU A 539 -5.47 -12.49 16.57
CA LEU A 539 -6.52 -13.11 15.75
C LEU A 539 -7.83 -13.35 16.51
N LYS A 540 -7.73 -13.70 17.80
CA LYS A 540 -8.91 -13.97 18.63
C LYS A 540 -8.58 -13.78 20.10
N LYS A 541 -9.10 -12.74 20.74
CA LYS A 541 -8.95 -12.49 22.18
C LYS A 541 -10.17 -13.02 22.94
N ARG A 542 -9.92 -13.60 24.11
CA ARG A 542 -10.96 -13.99 25.06
C ARG A 542 -10.60 -13.57 26.47
N GLN A 543 -11.53 -12.91 27.15
CA GLN A 543 -11.41 -12.68 28.58
C GLN A 543 -11.73 -13.96 29.36
N VAL A 544 -10.91 -14.29 30.36
CA VAL A 544 -11.13 -15.44 31.26
C VAL A 544 -11.63 -14.96 32.61
N LYS A 545 -10.90 -14.01 33.23
CA LYS A 545 -11.21 -13.31 34.49
C LYS A 545 -10.71 -11.86 34.39
N ALA A 546 -10.97 -10.98 35.35
CA ALA A 546 -10.50 -9.58 35.30
C ALA A 546 -8.99 -9.48 34.97
N ASP A 547 -8.15 -10.27 35.66
CA ASP A 547 -6.70 -10.29 35.49
C ASP A 547 -6.16 -11.47 34.66
N SER A 548 -7.01 -12.11 33.85
CA SER A 548 -6.57 -13.20 32.99
C SER A 548 -7.31 -13.25 31.67
N PHE A 549 -6.56 -13.40 30.59
CA PHE A 549 -7.08 -13.41 29.23
C PHE A 549 -6.21 -14.30 28.35
N THR A 550 -6.82 -14.80 27.28
CA THR A 550 -6.12 -15.57 26.25
C THR A 550 -6.27 -14.89 24.92
N PHE A 551 -5.32 -15.13 24.03
CA PHE A 551 -5.46 -14.75 22.63
C PHE A 551 -4.63 -15.66 21.73
N SER A 552 -4.99 -15.72 20.46
CA SER A 552 -4.11 -16.27 19.44
C SER A 552 -3.39 -15.18 18.65
N ALA A 553 -2.17 -15.47 18.25
CA ALA A 553 -1.34 -14.53 17.47
C ALA A 553 -0.47 -15.24 16.43
N LYS A 554 -0.12 -14.50 15.38
CA LYS A 554 0.85 -14.93 14.36
C LYS A 554 1.65 -13.73 13.85
N GLY A 555 2.89 -13.95 13.40
CA GLY A 555 3.68 -12.90 12.79
C GLY A 555 5.16 -13.26 12.68
N PHE A 556 5.99 -12.23 12.52
CA PHE A 556 7.42 -12.35 12.29
C PHE A 556 8.23 -11.68 13.41
N GLY A 557 9.43 -12.18 13.69
CA GLY A 557 10.28 -11.68 14.77
C GLY A 557 9.89 -12.25 16.13
N LYS A 558 10.27 -11.54 17.21
CA LYS A 558 10.08 -12.02 18.60
C LYS A 558 8.64 -11.91 19.11
N GLY A 559 7.78 -11.18 18.41
CA GLY A 559 6.39 -10.99 18.81
C GLY A 559 6.27 -10.06 20.01
N ASP A 560 6.92 -8.90 19.95
CA ASP A 560 6.83 -7.89 21.01
C ASP A 560 5.39 -7.34 21.13
N MET A 561 4.85 -7.35 22.35
CA MET A 561 3.48 -6.93 22.64
C MET A 561 3.43 -6.03 23.87
N ARG A 562 2.48 -5.10 23.85
CA ARG A 562 2.16 -4.22 24.96
C ARG A 562 0.66 -4.23 25.20
N TRP A 563 0.27 -4.52 26.43
CA TRP A 563 -1.10 -4.54 26.90
C TRP A 563 -1.25 -3.58 28.08
N LEU A 564 -2.41 -2.95 28.20
CA LEU A 564 -2.83 -2.40 29.48
C LEU A 564 -3.55 -3.50 30.27
N VAL A 565 -3.21 -3.65 31.54
CA VAL A 565 -3.88 -4.55 32.48
C VAL A 565 -4.46 -3.74 33.66
N PRO A 566 -5.60 -4.15 34.24
CA PRO A 566 -6.30 -3.34 35.23
C PRO A 566 -5.55 -3.22 36.56
N ASN A 567 -4.80 -4.25 36.97
CA ASN A 567 -4.16 -4.28 38.29
C ASN A 567 -2.64 -4.50 38.17
N PRO A 568 -1.80 -3.65 38.78
CA PRO A 568 -0.36 -3.90 38.91
C PRO A 568 -0.06 -5.24 39.61
N GLY A 569 1.15 -5.76 39.43
CA GLY A 569 1.60 -7.03 40.02
C GLY A 569 2.35 -7.92 39.04
N THR A 570 2.54 -9.18 39.41
CA THR A 570 3.27 -10.15 38.57
C THR A 570 2.30 -10.94 37.69
N TYR A 571 2.56 -10.99 36.39
CA TYR A 571 1.77 -11.74 35.41
C TYR A 571 2.60 -12.91 34.86
N GLN A 572 2.00 -14.09 34.85
CA GLN A 572 2.46 -15.28 34.15
C GLN A 572 2.02 -15.22 32.69
N ILE A 573 2.93 -15.56 31.79
CA ILE A 573 2.70 -15.61 30.35
C ILE A 573 3.11 -16.99 29.88
N ALA A 574 2.16 -17.74 29.32
CA ALA A 574 2.39 -19.04 28.72
C ALA A 574 2.04 -18.98 27.24
N VAL A 575 2.99 -19.32 26.37
CA VAL A 575 2.82 -19.42 24.92
C VAL A 575 2.81 -20.88 24.54
N THR A 576 1.76 -21.30 23.86
CA THR A 576 1.51 -22.67 23.45
C THR A 576 1.45 -22.77 21.93
N ASP A 577 2.17 -23.73 21.35
CA ASP A 577 2.08 -24.12 19.95
C ASP A 577 1.63 -25.58 19.87
N ARG A 578 0.55 -25.87 19.11
CA ARG A 578 0.00 -27.22 18.93
C ARG A 578 -0.23 -28.04 20.21
N GLY A 579 -0.45 -27.37 21.34
CA GLY A 579 -0.70 -27.98 22.65
C GLY A 579 0.52 -28.00 23.58
N ASP A 580 1.72 -27.75 23.06
CA ASP A 580 2.96 -27.72 23.84
C ASP A 580 3.29 -26.29 24.28
N THR A 581 3.59 -26.11 25.56
CA THR A 581 4.06 -24.80 26.08
C THR A 581 5.51 -24.61 25.68
N ILE A 582 5.76 -23.65 24.80
CA ILE A 582 7.09 -23.37 24.21
C ILE A 582 7.80 -22.22 24.92
N VAL A 583 7.04 -21.31 25.53
CA VAL A 583 7.59 -20.18 26.30
C VAL A 583 6.74 -20.00 27.54
N GLU A 584 7.42 -19.85 28.67
CA GLU A 584 6.80 -19.52 29.94
C GLU A 584 7.64 -18.46 30.66
N ARG A 585 7.02 -17.33 31.06
CA ARG A 585 7.74 -16.25 31.75
C ARG A 585 6.85 -15.43 32.68
N GLN A 586 7.47 -14.82 33.68
CA GLN A 586 6.83 -13.85 34.57
C GLN A 586 7.26 -12.43 34.21
N VAL A 587 6.31 -11.51 34.21
CA VAL A 587 6.54 -10.08 33.97
C VAL A 587 5.91 -9.29 35.09
N LYS A 588 6.72 -8.42 35.72
CA LYS A 588 6.25 -7.49 36.73
C LYS A 588 5.68 -6.24 36.06
N VAL A 589 4.47 -5.87 36.45
CA VAL A 589 3.76 -4.68 36.00
C VAL A 589 3.69 -3.70 37.16
N ASP A 590 4.12 -2.47 36.92
CA ASP A 590 4.08 -1.38 37.88
C ASP A 590 2.72 -0.63 37.84
N ASP A 591 2.65 0.51 38.52
CA ASP A 591 1.45 1.34 38.59
C ASP A 591 1.02 1.95 37.24
N SER A 592 1.85 1.84 36.19
CA SER A 592 1.46 2.21 34.84
C SER A 592 0.46 1.22 34.24
N GLY A 593 0.35 0.01 34.78
CA GLY A 593 -0.51 -1.06 34.26
C GLY A 593 -0.07 -1.59 32.89
N ILE A 594 1.16 -1.31 32.43
CA ILE A 594 1.64 -1.72 31.11
C ILE A 594 2.35 -3.07 31.24
N LEU A 595 1.73 -4.12 30.71
CA LEU A 595 2.33 -5.42 30.52
C LEU A 595 3.04 -5.46 29.16
N ALA A 596 4.37 -5.51 29.18
CA ALA A 596 5.20 -5.60 27.97
C ALA A 596 6.03 -6.88 27.96
N PHE A 597 5.98 -7.63 26.86
CA PHE A 597 6.72 -8.89 26.71
C PHE A 597 6.92 -9.26 25.24
N SER A 598 7.79 -10.25 25.00
CA SER A 598 7.98 -10.89 23.69
C SER A 598 7.46 -12.32 23.75
N ALA A 599 6.79 -12.77 22.68
CA ALA A 599 6.25 -14.13 22.58
C ALA A 599 7.33 -15.21 22.38
N ALA A 600 8.52 -14.82 21.91
CA ALA A 600 9.69 -15.69 21.73
C ALA A 600 10.99 -15.00 22.16
N ASP A 601 12.00 -15.77 22.58
CA ASP A 601 13.32 -15.25 22.97
C ASP A 601 14.21 -14.91 21.77
N GLU A 602 14.11 -15.70 20.70
CA GLU A 602 14.82 -15.48 19.45
C GLU A 602 13.89 -14.94 18.37
N PRO A 603 14.40 -14.13 17.40
CA PRO A 603 13.63 -13.78 16.23
C PRO A 603 13.27 -15.06 15.49
N VAL A 604 11.98 -15.38 15.43
CA VAL A 604 11.54 -16.54 14.68
C VAL A 604 11.18 -16.08 13.27
N GLY A 605 11.54 -16.89 12.27
CA GLY A 605 10.89 -16.84 10.96
C GLY A 605 9.39 -17.12 11.11
N PRO A 606 8.57 -17.00 10.06
CA PRO A 606 7.15 -17.06 10.29
C PRO A 606 6.73 -18.39 10.91
N TRP A 607 6.04 -18.22 12.02
CA TRP A 607 4.96 -19.08 12.44
C TRP A 607 3.75 -18.89 11.50
N SER A 608 3.92 -18.63 10.20
CA SER A 608 2.81 -18.34 9.27
C SER A 608 1.88 -19.54 9.13
N GLU A 609 2.37 -20.73 9.42
CA GLU A 609 1.59 -21.97 9.58
C GLU A 609 1.24 -22.32 11.04
N ARG A 610 1.71 -21.55 12.02
CA ARG A 610 1.62 -21.87 13.44
C ARG A 610 1.03 -20.68 14.20
N GLN A 611 -0.28 -20.57 14.14
CA GLN A 611 -0.99 -19.75 15.10
C GLN A 611 -0.68 -20.24 16.52
N VAL A 612 -0.04 -19.42 17.34
CA VAL A 612 0.21 -19.73 18.74
C VAL A 612 -0.94 -19.25 19.61
N HIS A 613 -1.10 -19.86 20.78
CA HIS A 613 -2.04 -19.46 21.80
C HIS A 613 -1.29 -18.92 23.01
N ILE A 614 -1.66 -17.73 23.48
CA ILE A 614 -1.05 -17.09 24.64
C ILE A 614 -2.09 -17.03 25.76
N LEU A 615 -1.72 -17.49 26.95
CA LEU A 615 -2.42 -17.25 28.20
C LEU A 615 -1.64 -16.23 29.03
N VAL A 616 -2.34 -15.19 29.46
CA VAL A 616 -1.84 -14.21 30.43
C VAL A 616 -2.69 -14.33 31.69
N SER A 617 -2.05 -14.48 32.84
CA SER A 617 -2.72 -14.56 34.14
C SER A 617 -1.90 -13.88 35.21
N LYS A 618 -2.54 -13.04 36.03
CA LYS A 618 -1.91 -12.51 37.24
C LYS A 618 -1.61 -13.65 38.21
N VAL A 619 -0.39 -13.67 38.73
CA VAL A 619 0.03 -14.57 39.81
C VAL A 619 -0.63 -14.06 41.08
N ASN A 620 -1.39 -14.91 41.76
CA ASN A 620 -1.91 -14.58 43.08
C ASN A 620 -0.71 -14.49 44.03
N GLU A 621 -0.41 -13.29 44.52
CA GLU A 621 0.41 -13.13 45.72
C GLU A 621 -0.44 -13.69 46.88
N SER A 622 0.03 -14.81 47.44
CA SER A 622 -0.63 -15.60 48.48
C SER A 622 -1.01 -14.78 49.71
#